data_AF-A0A370KEK2-F1
#
_entry.id   AF-A0A370KEK2-F1
#
_cell.length_a   1.000
_cell.length_b   1.000
_cell.length_c   1.000
_cell.angle_alpha   90.00
_cell.angle_beta   90.00
_cell.angle_gamma   90.00
#
_symmetry.space_group_name_H-M   'P 1'
#
loop_
_entity.id
_entity.type
_entity.pdbx_description
1 polymer ?
#
loop_
_entity_poly.entity_id
_entity_poly.type
_entity_poly.pdbx_seq_one_letter_code
_entity_poly.pdbx_strand_id
1 'polypeptide(L)' 'MEHPFGTIKQRMNQGAFLMRGLNRVQGEFSLTALAYNIKRAITLVGIPDLIGAMKA' A
#
# COMPACT_ATOMS: atom_id res chain seq x y z
N MET A 1 -2.21 -16.64 -4.72
CA MET A 1 -1.67 -15.30 -5.07
C MET A 1 -2.48 -14.26 -4.31
N GLU A 2 -1.85 -13.42 -3.50
CA GLU A 2 -2.52 -12.24 -2.95
C GLU A 2 -2.90 -11.31 -4.12
N HIS A 3 -4.13 -10.79 -4.15
CA HIS A 3 -4.56 -9.86 -5.19
C HIS A 3 -4.45 -8.43 -4.64
N PRO A 4 -3.45 -7.62 -5.02
CA PRO A 4 -3.15 -6.34 -4.38
C PRO A 4 -4.37 -5.41 -4.30
N PHE A 5 -5.09 -5.29 -5.41
CA PHE A 5 -6.29 -4.46 -5.48
C PHE A 5 -7.44 -4.99 -4.60
N GLY A 6 -7.57 -6.31 -4.49
CA GLY A 6 -8.59 -6.94 -3.64
C GLY A 6 -8.28 -6.74 -2.17
N THR A 7 -7.01 -6.94 -1.78
CA THR A 7 -6.52 -6.71 -0.42
C THR A 7 -6.67 -5.24 -0.03
N ILE A 8 -6.27 -4.29 -0.88
CA ILE A 8 -6.44 -2.86 -0.63
C ILE A 8 -7.92 -2.53 -0.38
N LYS A 9 -8.82 -2.96 -1.25
CA LYS A 9 -10.26 -2.66 -1.12
C LYS A 9 -10.88 -3.26 0.14
N GLN A 10 -10.65 -4.55 0.38
CA GLN A 10 -11.36 -5.29 1.44
C GLN A 10 -10.68 -5.21 2.81
N ARG A 11 -9.34 -5.22 2.86
CA ARG A 11 -8.58 -5.25 4.12
C ARG A 11 -8.07 -3.90 4.59
N MET A 12 -8.02 -2.89 3.72
CA MET A 12 -7.65 -1.52 4.08
C MET A 12 -8.83 -0.55 4.03
N ASN A 13 -10.06 -1.07 3.91
CA ASN A 13 -11.30 -0.28 3.83
C ASN A 13 -11.31 0.78 2.72
N GLN A 14 -10.56 0.54 1.63
CA GLN A 14 -10.47 1.44 0.48
C GLN A 14 -11.46 1.05 -0.63
N GLY A 15 -12.73 0.86 -0.23
CA GLY A 15 -13.81 0.51 -1.14
C GLY A 15 -14.32 1.69 -1.98
N ALA A 16 -14.15 2.92 -1.48
CA ALA A 16 -14.48 4.17 -2.16
C ALA A 16 -13.42 5.23 -1.85
N PHE A 17 -13.22 6.16 -2.79
CA PHE A 17 -12.32 7.29 -2.59
C PHE A 17 -13.00 8.40 -1.80
N LEU A 18 -12.25 9.02 -0.90
CA LEU A 18 -12.70 10.19 -0.15
C LEU A 18 -12.63 11.46 -1.00
N MET A 19 -11.64 11.52 -1.90
CA MET A 19 -11.42 12.66 -2.77
C MET A 19 -12.18 12.54 -4.09
N ARG A 20 -12.44 13.71 -4.71
CA ARG A 20 -13.04 13.82 -6.05
C ARG A 20 -12.04 14.44 -7.03
N GLY A 21 -12.13 14.02 -8.29
CA GLY A 21 -11.23 14.44 -9.37
C GLY A 21 -9.95 13.61 -9.43
N LEU A 22 -9.50 13.29 -10.65
CA LEU A 22 -8.44 12.31 -10.90
C LEU A 22 -7.12 12.64 -10.19
N ASN A 23 -6.68 13.89 -10.21
CA ASN A 23 -5.41 14.31 -9.60
C ASN A 23 -5.40 13.98 -8.08
N ARG A 24 -6.47 14.32 -7.36
CA ARG A 24 -6.57 14.09 -5.92
C ARG A 24 -6.74 12.60 -5.60
N VAL A 25 -7.61 11.91 -6.34
CA VAL A 25 -7.82 10.46 -6.22
C VAL A 25 -6.51 9.68 -6.47
N GLN A 26 -5.70 10.12 -7.43
CA GLN A 26 -4.39 9.53 -7.69
C GLN A 26 -3.47 9.64 -6.47
N GLY A 27 -3.45 10.79 -5.79
CA GLY A 27 -2.73 10.96 -4.53
C GLY A 27 -3.23 10.02 -3.43
N GLU A 28 -4.55 9.94 -3.24
CA GLU A 28 -5.18 9.02 -2.26
C GLU A 28 -4.78 7.56 -2.50
N PHE A 29 -4.90 7.13 -3.77
CA PHE A 29 -4.58 5.78 -4.16
C PHE A 29 -3.08 5.49 -4.04
N SER A 30 -2.22 6.45 -4.38
CA SER A 30 -0.76 6.30 -4.27
C SER A 30 -0.33 6.10 -2.82
N LEU A 31 -0.90 6.86 -1.88
CA LEU A 31 -0.61 6.69 -0.45
C LEU A 31 -1.10 5.33 0.07
N THR A 32 -2.28 4.91 -0.37
CA THR A 32 -2.84 3.59 -0.04
C THR A 32 -1.95 2.45 -0.56
N ALA A 33 -1.52 2.54 -1.82
CA ALA A 33 -0.63 1.57 -2.45
C ALA A 33 0.74 1.53 -1.77
N LEU A 34 1.29 2.68 -1.37
CA LEU A 34 2.53 2.75 -0.60
C LEU A 34 2.38 2.03 0.75
N ALA A 35 1.32 2.30 1.49
CA ALA A 35 1.05 1.63 2.76
C ALA A 35 0.88 0.11 2.60
N TYR A 36 0.19 -0.33 1.54
CA TYR A 36 0.09 -1.75 1.19
C TYR A 36 1.47 -2.36 0.90
N ASN A 37 2.29 -1.69 0.09
CA ASN A 37 3.62 -2.17 -0.28
C ASN A 37 4.53 -2.30 0.94
N ILE A 38 4.52 -1.34 1.87
CA ILE A 38 5.30 -1.41 3.12
C ILE A 38 4.83 -2.58 3.97
N LYS A 39 3.51 -2.72 4.18
CA LYS A 39 2.94 -3.83 4.94
C LYS A 39 3.34 -5.18 4.33
N ARG A 40 3.24 -5.30 3.01
CA ARG A 40 3.63 -6.51 2.27
C ARG A 40 5.12 -6.79 2.36
N ALA A 41 5.97 -5.77 2.22
CA ALA A 41 7.42 -5.92 2.35
C ALA A 41 7.78 -6.46 3.74
N ILE A 42 7.21 -5.89 4.80
CA ILE A 42 7.39 -6.38 6.17
C ILE A 42 6.95 -7.84 6.30
N THR A 43 5.83 -8.25 5.70
CA THR A 43 5.38 -9.65 5.71
C THR A 43 6.30 -10.60 4.96
N LEU A 44 6.94 -10.14 3.87
CA LEU A 44 7.79 -10.99 3.02
C LEU A 44 9.22 -11.12 3.53
N VAL A 45 9.83 -10.01 3.97
CA VAL A 45 11.26 -9.97 4.33
C VAL A 45 11.51 -9.67 5.80
N GLY A 46 10.50 -9.24 6.56
CA GLY A 46 10.68 -8.81 7.95
C GLY A 46 11.25 -7.39 8.08
N ILE A 47 11.14 -6.83 9.29
CA ILE A 47 11.57 -5.45 9.58
C ILE A 47 13.09 -5.27 9.51
N PRO A 48 13.93 -6.15 10.09
CA PRO A 48 15.39 -5.94 10.08
C PRO A 48 15.97 -5.89 8.67
N ASP A 49 15.59 -6.83 7.81
CA ASP A 49 16.09 -6.93 6.44
C ASP A 49 15.59 -5.76 5.58
N LEU A 50 14.34 -5.31 5.79
CA LEU A 50 13.81 -4.13 5.13
C LEU A 50 14.61 -2.87 5.48
N ILE A 51 14.94 -2.66 6.75
CA ILE A 51 15.77 -1.52 7.19
C ILE A 51 17.18 -1.63 6.60
N GLY A 52 17.75 -2.84 6.55
CA GLY A 52 19.04 -3.09 5.92
C GLY A 52 19.05 -2.67 4.45
N ALA A 53 18.03 -3.08 3.69
CA ALA A 53 17.89 -2.76 2.27
C ALA A 53 17.70 -1.25 1.99
N MET A 54 17.13 -0.49 2.93
CA MET A 54 16.93 0.97 2.79
C MET A 54 18.18 1.80 3.10
N LYS A 55 19.17 1.23 3.79
CA LYS A 55 20.42 1.91 4.18
C LYS A 55 21.56 1.73 3.17
N ALA A 56 21.41 0.79 2.24
CA ALA A 56 22.34 0.53 1.15
C ALA A 56 22.11 1.52 -0.01
#